data_AF-X6LZN8-F1
#
_entry.id   AF-X6LZN8-F1
#
_cell.length_a   1.000
_cell.length_b   1.000
_cell.length_c   1.000
_cell.angle_alpha   90.00
_cell.angle_beta   90.00
_cell.angle_gamma   90.00
#
_symmetry.space_group_name_H-M   'P 1'
#
loop_
_entity.id
_entity.type
_entity.pdbx_description
1 polymer ?
#
loop_
_entity_poly.entity_id
_entity_poly.type
_entity_poly.pdbx_seq_one_letter_code
_entity_poly.pdbx_strand_id
1 'polypeptide(L)'
;MGIQKKQATIRKVNDEEKKKDNEQIEKVRTLRSLASLNTDEDAVHYLNEHQWDLEKAAEAVFALNSDPQITMKNKKVDSALILLLLPDNTTHTFDMQASQTFWELYGQTLRVAPELRRKNFTFVLPDGVALQENEFNQTLEHCGCAPEGSVKV
;
A
#
# COMPACT_ATOMS: atom_id res chain seq x y z
N MET A 1 32.58 33.67 37.48
CA MET A 1 31.88 34.14 36.26
C MET A 1 31.67 32.96 35.29
N GLY A 2 30.63 32.13 35.43
CA GLY A 2 30.54 30.89 34.61
C GLY A 2 29.16 30.32 34.32
N ILE A 3 28.06 30.97 34.72
CA ILE A 3 26.71 30.38 34.65
C ILE A 3 25.87 30.94 33.48
N GLN A 4 26.19 32.13 32.97
CA GLN A 4 25.42 32.75 31.87
C GLN A 4 25.65 32.10 30.50
N LYS A 5 26.77 31.40 30.27
CA LYS A 5 27.07 30.78 28.96
C LYS A 5 26.31 29.46 28.70
N LYS A 6 25.85 28.75 29.74
CA LYS A 6 25.16 27.44 29.55
C LYS A 6 23.68 27.58 29.19
N GLN A 7 22.99 28.63 29.63
CA GLN A 7 21.57 28.84 29.31
C GLN A 7 21.34 29.35 27.87
N ALA A 8 22.30 30.08 27.29
CA ALA A 8 22.20 30.57 25.93
C ALA A 8 22.31 29.46 24.86
N THR A 9 23.03 28.38 25.15
CA THR A 9 23.22 27.27 24.20
C THR A 9 22.00 26.36 24.14
N ILE A 10 21.34 26.07 25.27
CA ILE A 10 20.18 25.17 25.32
C ILE A 10 18.95 25.78 24.62
N ARG A 11 18.75 27.10 24.71
CA ARG A 11 17.66 27.77 23.98
C ARG A 11 17.87 27.77 22.46
N LYS A 12 19.11 27.90 21.97
CA LYS A 12 19.40 27.91 20.53
C LYS A 12 19.12 26.57 19.86
N VAL A 13 19.49 25.46 20.51
CA VAL A 13 19.25 24.10 19.96
C VAL A 13 17.75 23.82 19.82
N ASN A 14 16.94 24.25 20.80
CA ASN A 14 15.50 24.00 20.82
C ASN A 14 14.71 24.85 19.79
N ASP A 15 15.20 26.06 19.48
CA ASP A 15 14.65 26.91 18.42
C ASP A 15 15.04 26.41 17.02
N GLU A 16 16.27 25.90 16.84
CA GLU A 16 16.72 25.34 15.56
C GLU A 16 16.04 24.02 15.19
N GLU A 17 15.76 23.13 16.15
CA GLU A 17 15.00 21.89 15.89
C GLU A 17 13.55 22.20 15.54
N LYS A 18 12.86 23.06 16.31
CA LYS A 18 11.48 23.47 15.98
C LYS A 18 11.36 24.15 14.62
N LYS A 19 12.38 24.92 14.21
CA LYS A 19 12.39 25.58 12.91
C LYS A 19 12.53 24.57 11.76
N LYS A 20 13.30 23.50 11.96
CA LYS A 20 13.44 22.41 10.97
C LYS A 20 12.14 21.61 10.83
N ASP A 21 11.49 21.25 11.93
CA ASP A 21 10.19 20.58 11.88
C ASP A 21 9.12 21.42 11.17
N ASN A 22 9.07 22.73 11.44
CA ASN A 22 8.07 23.60 10.83
C ASN A 22 8.33 23.81 9.33
N GLU A 23 9.60 23.91 8.91
CA GLU A 23 9.97 24.00 7.50
C GLU A 23 9.62 22.71 6.74
N GLN A 24 9.85 21.54 7.36
CA GLN A 24 9.49 20.26 6.79
C GLN A 24 7.97 20.10 6.63
N ILE A 25 7.19 20.48 7.64
CA ILE A 25 5.72 20.45 7.57
C ILE A 25 5.20 21.38 6.46
N GLU A 26 5.77 22.58 6.34
CA GLU A 26 5.38 23.54 5.30
C GLU A 26 5.72 23.03 3.89
N LYS A 27 6.88 22.39 3.73
CA LYS A 27 7.27 21.73 2.48
C LYS A 27 6.33 20.60 2.10
N VAL A 28 5.95 19.74 3.05
CA VAL A 28 4.99 18.65 2.84
C VAL A 28 3.64 19.20 2.37
N ARG A 29 3.10 20.20 3.08
CA ARG A 29 1.82 20.83 2.72
C ARG A 29 1.88 21.50 1.34
N THR A 30 2.98 22.17 1.03
CA THR A 30 3.17 22.89 -0.24
C THR A 30 3.29 21.91 -1.39
N LEU A 31 4.09 20.84 -1.25
CA LEU A 31 4.20 19.80 -2.27
C LEU A 31 2.86 19.11 -2.51
N ARG A 32 2.13 18.77 -1.44
CA ARG A 32 0.79 18.19 -1.53
C ARG A 32 -0.17 19.11 -2.29
N SER A 33 -0.15 20.40 -2.01
CA SER A 33 -0.99 21.39 -2.68
C SER A 33 -0.62 21.58 -4.16
N LEU A 34 0.68 21.61 -4.48
CA LEU A 34 1.16 21.80 -5.85
C LEU A 34 0.91 20.56 -6.71
N ALA A 35 1.23 19.39 -6.18
CA ALA A 35 1.26 18.15 -6.93
C ALA A 35 -0.01 17.28 -6.75
N SER A 36 -1.04 17.84 -6.09
CA SER A 36 -2.33 17.18 -5.80
C SER A 36 -2.19 15.78 -5.18
N LEU A 37 -1.25 15.63 -4.25
CA LEU A 37 -1.03 14.36 -3.57
C LEU A 37 -2.18 14.05 -2.59
N ASN A 38 -2.57 12.77 -2.52
CA ASN A 38 -3.70 12.33 -1.72
C ASN A 38 -3.40 12.29 -0.21
N THR A 39 -2.14 12.08 0.17
CA THR A 39 -1.72 11.94 1.56
C THR A 39 -0.48 12.78 1.88
N ASP A 40 -0.33 13.13 3.16
CA ASP A 40 0.89 13.78 3.65
C ASP A 40 2.08 12.80 3.64
N GLU A 41 1.82 11.49 3.76
CA GLU A 41 2.83 10.43 3.70
C GLU A 41 3.51 10.35 2.33
N ASP A 42 2.75 10.45 1.24
CA ASP A 42 3.30 10.50 -0.12
C ASP A 42 4.21 11.73 -0.28
N ALA A 43 3.76 12.90 0.19
CA ALA A 43 4.53 14.13 0.11
C ALA A 43 5.84 14.03 0.92
N VAL A 44 5.81 13.42 2.10
CA VAL A 44 7.03 13.12 2.89
C VAL A 44 7.94 12.17 2.14
N HIS A 45 7.41 11.13 1.50
CA HIS A 45 8.21 10.16 0.74
C HIS A 45 8.98 10.84 -0.41
N TYR A 46 8.29 11.62 -1.24
CA TYR A 46 8.92 12.35 -2.35
C TYR A 46 9.94 13.38 -1.86
N LEU A 47 9.60 14.16 -0.83
CA LEU A 47 10.56 15.10 -0.25
C LEU A 47 11.78 14.36 0.30
N ASN A 48 11.60 13.24 0.97
CA ASN A 48 12.73 12.48 1.53
C ASN A 48 13.63 11.88 0.44
N GLU A 49 13.06 11.32 -0.63
CA GLU A 49 13.85 10.83 -1.78
C GLU A 49 14.66 11.95 -2.45
N HIS A 50 14.12 13.17 -2.47
CA HIS A 50 14.76 14.35 -3.07
C HIS A 50 15.45 15.26 -2.05
N GLN A 51 15.84 14.74 -0.88
CA GLN A 51 16.61 15.48 0.14
C GLN A 51 15.94 16.78 0.62
N TRP A 52 14.61 16.78 0.72
CA TRP A 52 13.77 17.91 1.10
C TRP A 52 13.86 19.12 0.17
N ASP A 53 14.23 18.89 -1.09
CA ASP A 53 14.18 19.85 -2.18
C ASP A 53 12.78 19.84 -2.80
N LEU A 54 12.03 20.92 -2.56
CA LEU A 54 10.63 21.02 -2.97
C LEU A 54 10.47 21.14 -4.48
N GLU A 55 11.40 21.82 -5.16
CA GLU A 55 11.34 22.03 -6.60
C GLU A 55 11.58 20.70 -7.32
N LYS A 56 12.64 19.97 -6.93
CA LYS A 56 12.92 18.64 -7.49
C LYS A 56 11.83 17.63 -7.17
N ALA A 57 11.28 17.64 -5.96
CA ALA A 57 10.18 16.75 -5.60
C ALA A 57 8.91 17.09 -6.38
N ALA A 58 8.60 18.37 -6.58
CA ALA A 58 7.47 18.80 -7.39
C ALA A 58 7.66 18.41 -8.86
N GLU A 59 8.83 18.71 -9.44
CA GLU A 59 9.18 18.31 -10.81
C GLU A 59 9.10 16.80 -11.00
N ALA A 60 9.57 16.00 -10.03
CA ALA A 60 9.43 14.56 -10.07
C ALA A 60 7.95 14.18 -10.11
N VAL A 61 7.11 14.66 -9.19
CA VAL A 61 5.67 14.34 -9.19
C VAL A 61 4.97 14.81 -10.47
N PHE A 62 5.33 15.98 -11.01
CA PHE A 62 4.76 16.48 -12.28
C PHE A 62 5.23 15.67 -13.48
N ALA A 63 6.49 15.22 -13.51
CA ALA A 63 7.02 14.34 -14.54
C ALA A 63 6.35 12.96 -14.50
N LEU A 64 6.09 12.43 -13.30
CA LEU A 64 5.33 11.18 -13.10
C LEU A 64 3.87 11.32 -13.54
N ASN A 65 3.26 12.50 -13.42
CA ASN A 65 1.91 12.78 -13.91
C ASN A 65 1.84 13.06 -15.43
N SER A 66 2.97 13.39 -16.05
CA SER A 66 3.06 13.73 -17.48
C SER A 66 3.42 12.53 -18.37
N ASP A 67 3.88 11.43 -17.77
CA ASP A 67 4.16 10.16 -18.45
C ASP A 67 3.28 9.05 -17.82
N PRO A 68 2.34 8.42 -18.56
CA PRO A 68 1.39 7.47 -17.98
C PRO A 68 2.01 6.14 -17.49
N GLN A 69 3.34 6.04 -17.37
CA GLN A 69 4.03 4.77 -17.09
C GLN A 69 4.88 4.71 -15.81
N ILE A 70 4.97 5.75 -14.97
CA ILE A 70 5.75 5.67 -13.73
C ILE A 70 4.90 6.00 -12.50
N THR A 71 3.96 5.11 -12.21
CA THR A 71 3.39 4.95 -10.85
C THR A 71 4.19 3.87 -10.13
N MET A 72 5.38 4.19 -9.65
CA MET A 72 6.19 3.33 -8.77
C MET A 72 6.94 4.28 -7.83
N LYS A 73 6.43 4.60 -6.63
CA LYS A 73 6.56 3.79 -5.40
C LYS A 73 5.43 4.11 -4.39
N ASN A 74 4.21 3.73 -4.74
CA ASN A 74 3.11 3.40 -3.82
C ASN A 74 1.95 2.94 -4.71
N LYS A 75 2.25 2.03 -5.65
CA LYS A 75 1.19 1.34 -6.35
C LYS A 75 0.63 0.36 -5.33
N LYS A 76 -0.35 0.84 -4.55
CA LYS A 76 -1.37 -0.04 -4.00
C LYS A 76 -1.70 -0.98 -5.13
N VAL A 77 -1.42 -2.26 -4.94
CA VAL A 77 -1.54 -3.22 -6.01
C VAL A 77 -3.04 -3.30 -6.28
N ASP A 78 -3.56 -2.47 -7.20
CA ASP A 78 -5.02 -2.37 -7.37
C ASP A 78 -5.60 -3.68 -7.90
N SER A 79 -4.76 -4.53 -8.51
CA SER A 79 -5.11 -5.80 -9.14
C SER A 79 -4.31 -6.97 -8.57
N ALA A 80 -4.98 -8.07 -8.26
CA ALA A 80 -4.43 -9.34 -7.84
C ALA A 80 -4.84 -10.44 -8.84
N LEU A 81 -3.85 -11.17 -9.35
CA LEU A 81 -4.05 -12.34 -10.19
C LEU A 81 -4.10 -13.59 -9.31
N ILE A 82 -5.29 -14.19 -9.20
CA ILE A 82 -5.52 -15.35 -8.33
C ILE A 82 -5.61 -16.61 -9.17
N LEU A 83 -4.69 -17.55 -8.94
CA LEU A 83 -4.74 -18.90 -9.47
C LEU A 83 -5.49 -19.81 -8.50
N LEU A 84 -6.71 -20.18 -8.85
CA LEU A 84 -7.53 -21.16 -8.13
C LEU A 84 -7.23 -22.58 -8.63
N LEU A 85 -6.82 -23.48 -7.74
CA LEU A 85 -6.70 -24.92 -8.01
C LEU A 85 -7.88 -25.67 -7.39
N LEU A 86 -8.63 -26.36 -8.23
CA LEU A 86 -9.78 -27.16 -7.83
C LEU A 86 -9.38 -28.61 -7.49
N PRO A 87 -10.24 -29.37 -6.78
CA PRO A 87 -9.97 -30.76 -6.39
C PRO A 87 -9.79 -31.74 -7.56
N ASP A 88 -10.30 -31.41 -8.74
CA ASP A 88 -10.17 -32.17 -9.98
C ASP A 88 -8.85 -31.90 -10.72
N ASN A 89 -7.94 -31.13 -10.11
CA ASN A 89 -6.71 -30.58 -10.68
C ASN A 89 -6.93 -29.55 -11.81
N THR A 90 -8.15 -29.07 -11.99
CA THR A 90 -8.41 -27.95 -12.89
C THR A 90 -7.95 -26.65 -12.25
N THR A 91 -7.32 -25.78 -13.04
CA THR A 91 -6.90 -24.45 -12.60
C THR A 91 -7.71 -23.36 -13.29
N HIS A 92 -8.15 -22.37 -12.52
CA HIS A 92 -8.77 -21.15 -13.03
C HIS A 92 -7.96 -19.94 -12.59
N THR A 93 -7.88 -18.93 -13.43
CA THR A 93 -7.23 -17.68 -13.09
C THR A 93 -8.27 -16.57 -13.07
N PHE A 94 -8.27 -15.78 -12.01
CA PHE A 94 -9.13 -14.62 -11.83
C PHE A 94 -8.28 -13.37 -11.72
N ASP A 95 -8.64 -12.35 -12.48
CA ASP A 95 -8.17 -10.98 -12.25
C ASP A 95 -9.15 -10.31 -11.29
N MET A 96 -8.66 -9.95 -10.11
CA MET A 96 -9.42 -9.41 -8.99
C MET A 96 -8.77 -8.13 -8.50
N GLN A 97 -9.48 -7.31 -7.72
CA GLN A 97 -8.84 -6.18 -7.05
C GLN A 97 -8.18 -6.64 -5.76
N ALA A 98 -7.00 -6.14 -5.39
CA ALA A 98 -6.38 -6.58 -4.13
C ALA A 98 -7.16 -6.18 -2.87
N SER A 99 -8.03 -5.17 -2.99
CA SER A 99 -9.00 -4.76 -1.97
C SER A 99 -10.22 -5.67 -1.88
N GLN A 100 -10.46 -6.55 -2.86
CA GLN A 100 -11.53 -7.54 -2.80
C GLN A 100 -11.20 -8.60 -1.76
N THR A 101 -12.26 -9.24 -1.26
CA THR A 101 -12.17 -10.21 -0.18
C THR A 101 -12.28 -11.65 -0.70
N PHE A 102 -12.04 -12.63 0.16
CA PHE A 102 -12.24 -14.04 -0.17
C PHE A 102 -13.72 -14.40 -0.37
N TRP A 103 -14.68 -13.58 0.07
CA TRP A 103 -16.08 -13.75 -0.32
C TRP A 103 -16.29 -13.59 -1.82
N GLU A 104 -15.55 -12.68 -2.43
CA GLU A 104 -15.67 -12.42 -3.86
C GLU A 104 -15.05 -13.60 -4.63
N LEU A 105 -13.92 -14.12 -4.14
CA LEU A 105 -13.29 -15.32 -4.69
C LEU A 105 -14.17 -16.56 -4.50
N TYR A 106 -14.87 -16.68 -3.37
CA TYR A 106 -15.86 -17.73 -3.12
C TYR A 106 -17.00 -17.69 -4.13
N GLY A 107 -17.54 -16.49 -4.38
CA GLY A 107 -18.57 -16.29 -5.40
C GLY A 107 -18.10 -16.69 -6.81
N GLN A 108 -16.86 -16.35 -7.19
CA GLN A 108 -16.28 -16.75 -8.47
C GLN A 108 -16.03 -18.26 -8.56
N THR A 109 -15.54 -18.86 -7.47
CA THR A 109 -15.32 -20.32 -7.36
C THR A 109 -16.62 -21.08 -7.61
N LEU A 110 -17.72 -20.65 -6.98
CA LEU A 110 -19.04 -21.27 -7.17
C LEU A 110 -19.70 -21.00 -8.54
N ARG A 111 -19.14 -20.10 -9.34
CA ARG A 111 -19.56 -19.88 -10.74
C ARG A 111 -18.85 -20.83 -11.69
N VAL A 112 -17.56 -21.08 -11.48
CA VAL A 112 -16.77 -21.99 -12.33
C VAL A 112 -16.92 -23.45 -11.93
N ALA A 113 -17.12 -23.73 -10.64
CA ALA A 113 -17.26 -25.07 -10.06
C ALA A 113 -18.56 -25.17 -9.21
N PRO A 114 -19.75 -25.14 -9.85
CA PRO A 114 -21.03 -25.16 -9.14
C PRO A 114 -21.26 -26.42 -8.30
N GLU A 115 -20.57 -27.53 -8.60
CA GLU A 115 -20.57 -28.77 -7.84
C GLU A 115 -20.05 -28.59 -6.40
N LEU A 116 -19.21 -27.59 -6.16
CA LEU A 116 -18.73 -27.25 -4.83
C LEU A 116 -19.84 -26.69 -3.94
N ARG A 117 -20.98 -26.21 -4.48
CA ARG A 117 -22.11 -25.77 -3.62
C ARG A 117 -22.69 -26.87 -2.74
N ARG A 118 -22.48 -28.14 -3.12
CA ARG A 118 -22.97 -29.30 -2.38
C ARG A 118 -21.96 -29.85 -1.37
N LYS A 119 -20.73 -29.32 -1.37
CA LYS A 119 -19.62 -29.76 -0.51
C LYS A 119 -19.08 -28.54 0.24
N ASN A 120 -19.06 -28.60 1.57
CA ASN A 120 -18.35 -27.56 2.32
C ASN A 120 -16.88 -27.62 1.92
N PHE A 121 -16.32 -26.49 1.51
CA PHE A 121 -14.93 -26.37 1.11
C PHE A 121 -14.29 -25.15 1.77
N THR A 122 -12.98 -25.17 1.88
CA THR A 122 -12.18 -24.11 2.49
C THR A 122 -11.08 -23.70 1.53
N PHE A 123 -10.64 -22.46 1.60
CA PHE A 123 -9.51 -22.01 0.81
C PHE A 123 -8.21 -22.31 1.53
N VAL A 124 -7.26 -22.95 0.84
CA VAL A 124 -5.91 -23.19 1.34
C VAL A 124 -4.95 -22.26 0.60
N LEU A 125 -4.31 -21.38 1.36
CA LEU A 125 -3.32 -20.41 0.89
C LEU A 125 -2.00 -21.10 0.50
N PRO A 126 -1.08 -20.41 -0.21
CA PRO A 126 0.20 -21.00 -0.63
C PRO A 126 1.08 -21.46 0.53
N ASP A 127 0.95 -20.83 1.69
CA ASP A 127 1.65 -21.15 2.93
C ASP A 127 1.05 -22.38 3.67
N GLY A 128 -0.04 -22.93 3.13
CA GLY A 128 -0.75 -24.08 3.69
C GLY A 128 -1.81 -23.71 4.74
N VAL A 129 -2.05 -22.42 4.98
CA VAL A 129 -3.09 -21.97 5.91
C VAL A 129 -4.46 -22.16 5.26
N ALA A 130 -5.34 -22.88 5.95
CA ALA A 130 -6.73 -23.06 5.54
C ALA A 130 -7.60 -21.95 6.15
N LEU A 131 -8.16 -21.10 5.29
CA LEU A 131 -9.10 -20.05 5.67
C LEU A 131 -10.49 -20.63 5.90
N GLN A 132 -11.07 -20.28 7.03
CA GLN A 132 -12.46 -20.55 7.37
C GLN A 132 -13.37 -19.42 6.87
N GLU A 133 -14.68 -19.66 6.76
CA GLU A 133 -15.63 -18.66 6.22
C GLU A 133 -15.66 -17.34 7.04
N ASN A 134 -15.42 -17.40 8.35
CA ASN A 134 -15.32 -16.19 9.18
C ASN A 134 -14.11 -15.31 8.83
N GLU A 135 -13.10 -15.89 8.18
CA GLU A 135 -11.88 -15.21 7.72
C GLU A 135 -12.03 -14.66 6.30
N PHE A 136 -13.13 -14.95 5.60
CA PHE A 136 -13.29 -14.54 4.20
C PHE A 136 -13.47 -13.04 3.99
N ASN A 137 -13.66 -12.27 5.06
CA ASN A 137 -13.68 -10.81 5.03
C ASN A 137 -12.28 -10.19 4.86
N GLN A 138 -11.21 -10.98 4.97
CA GLN A 138 -9.85 -10.51 4.72
C GLN A 138 -9.66 -10.18 3.24
N THR A 139 -8.89 -9.14 2.95
CA THR A 139 -8.57 -8.73 1.58
C THR A 139 -7.46 -9.60 0.98
N LEU A 140 -7.44 -9.72 -0.34
CA LEU A 140 -6.40 -10.45 -1.06
C LEU A 140 -5.00 -9.86 -0.79
N GLU A 141 -4.90 -8.54 -0.66
CA GLU A 141 -3.67 -7.85 -0.25
C GLU A 141 -3.21 -8.29 1.15
N HIS A 142 -4.13 -8.35 2.10
CA HIS A 142 -3.80 -8.69 3.49
C HIS A 142 -3.32 -10.13 3.64
N CYS A 143 -3.88 -11.06 2.85
CA CYS A 143 -3.46 -12.45 2.82
C CYS A 143 -2.26 -12.71 1.89
N GLY A 144 -1.57 -11.68 1.40
CA GLY A 144 -0.39 -11.82 0.55
C GLY A 144 -0.66 -12.46 -0.81
N CYS A 145 -1.90 -12.40 -1.29
CA CYS A 145 -2.33 -12.94 -2.59
C CYS A 145 -2.27 -11.89 -3.70
N ALA A 146 -1.77 -10.69 -3.41
CA ALA A 146 -1.53 -9.63 -4.37
C ALA A 146 -0.04 -9.31 -4.45
N PRO A 147 0.54 -9.03 -5.64
CA PRO A 147 -0.12 -8.96 -6.95
C PRO A 147 -0.48 -10.32 -7.56
N GLU A 148 0.11 -11.40 -7.09
CA GLU A 148 -0.16 -12.75 -7.58
C GLU A 148 -0.31 -13.69 -6.39
N GLY A 149 -1.31 -14.57 -6.44
CA GLY A 149 -1.62 -15.51 -5.38
C GLY A 149 -2.13 -16.83 -5.93
N SER A 150 -1.83 -17.93 -5.24
CA SER A 150 -2.40 -19.25 -5.57
C SER A 150 -3.24 -19.76 -4.42
N VAL A 151 -4.49 -20.13 -4.69
CA VAL A 151 -5.43 -20.62 -3.69
C VAL A 151 -5.92 -21.99 -4.11
N LYS A 152 -5.95 -22.94 -3.18
CA LYS A 152 -6.48 -24.28 -3.42
C LYS A 152 -7.81 -24.46 -2.71
N VAL A 153 -8.66 -25.31 -3.26
CA VAL A 153 -9.95 -25.73 -2.68
C VAL A 153 -9.91 -27.20 -2.30
#